data_AF-A0A445K310-F1
#
_entry.id   AF-A0A445K310-F1
#
_cell.length_a   1.000
_cell.length_b   1.000
_cell.length_c   1.000
_cell.angle_alpha   90.00
_cell.angle_beta   90.00
_cell.angle_gamma   90.00
#
_symmetry.space_group_name_H-M   'P 1'
#
loop_
_entity.id
_entity.type
_entity.pdbx_description
1 polymer ?
#
loop_
_entity_poly.entity_id
_entity_poly.type
_entity_poly.pdbx_seq_one_letter_code
_entity_poly.pdbx_strand_id
1 'polypeptide(L)'
;MPRYGLTAKKVKQLIGAEGSFTLEKLETFKSRWDDGLKENGNGDFVLDTNVRAKFIAKYVRATTEPFMTARFGEGIIDELFPKYRNKVAELLEEVILEHAYLVMFMTKK
;
A
#
# COMPACT_ATOMS: atom_id res chain seq x y z
N MET A 1 11.46 -2.28 -7.19
CA MET A 1 11.06 -1.51 -6.00
C MET A 1 11.64 -2.18 -4.77
N PRO A 2 12.35 -1.47 -3.89
CA PRO A 2 12.87 -2.03 -2.65
C PRO A 2 11.73 -2.21 -1.63
N ARG A 3 10.85 -3.18 -1.85
CA ARG A 3 9.71 -3.50 -0.96
C ARG A 3 9.83 -4.93 -0.47
N TYR A 4 9.63 -5.14 0.83
CA TYR A 4 9.58 -6.46 1.43
C TYR A 4 8.35 -6.60 2.32
N GLY A 5 7.46 -7.53 1.95
CA GLY A 5 6.26 -7.85 2.72
C GLY A 5 6.60 -8.86 3.81
N LEU A 6 6.72 -8.39 5.05
CA LEU A 6 6.96 -9.24 6.21
C LEU A 6 5.65 -9.82 6.76
N THR A 7 5.69 -11.07 7.22
CA THR A 7 4.59 -11.68 7.95
C THR A 7 4.72 -11.40 9.45
N ALA A 8 3.61 -11.37 10.17
CA ALA A 8 3.60 -11.24 11.63
C ALA A 8 4.53 -12.25 12.32
N LYS A 9 4.58 -13.48 11.81
CA LYS A 9 5.48 -14.53 12.32
C LYS A 9 6.95 -14.13 12.18
N LYS A 10 7.37 -13.65 11.00
CA LYS A 10 8.76 -13.22 10.77
C LYS A 10 9.15 -12.03 11.63
N VAL A 11 8.25 -11.05 11.79
CA VAL A 11 8.48 -9.89 12.65
C VAL A 11 8.70 -10.31 14.10
N LYS A 12 7.85 -11.20 14.64
CA LYS A 12 8.01 -11.74 16.00
C LYS A 12 9.34 -12.46 16.20
N GLN A 13 9.74 -13.28 15.23
CA GLN A 13 11.03 -14.00 15.27
C GLN A 13 12.21 -13.03 15.27
N LEU A 14 12.17 -11.98 14.45
CA LEU A 14 13.24 -10.98 14.37
C LEU A 14 13.38 -10.18 15.68
N ILE A 15 12.27 -9.72 16.26
CA ILE A 15 12.29 -8.99 17.54
C ILE A 15 12.85 -9.88 18.66
N GLY A 16 12.43 -11.15 18.70
CA GLY A 16 12.95 -12.10 19.68
C GLY A 16 14.44 -12.40 19.51
N ALA A 17 14.91 -12.51 18.27
CA ALA A 17 16.31 -12.75 17.95
C ALA A 17 17.21 -11.53 18.23
N GLU A 18 16.69 -10.32 18.03
CA GLU A 18 17.40 -9.07 18.31
C GLU A 18 17.50 -8.80 19.82
N GLY A 19 16.38 -8.96 20.55
CA GLY A 19 16.39 -9.08 22.00
C GLY A 19 16.29 -7.78 22.82
N SER A 20 16.36 -6.58 22.22
CA SER A 20 16.33 -5.28 22.94
C SER A 20 14.93 -4.82 23.34
N PHE A 21 13.88 -5.38 22.73
CA PHE A 21 12.51 -4.94 22.92
C PHE A 21 11.62 -6.04 23.48
N THR A 22 10.65 -5.64 24.31
CA THR A 22 9.50 -6.46 24.70
C THR A 22 8.33 -6.11 23.77
N LEU A 23 7.77 -7.12 23.11
CA LEU A 23 6.61 -6.97 22.24
C LEU A 23 5.32 -7.09 23.07
N GLU A 24 4.71 -5.96 23.36
CA GLU A 24 3.48 -5.87 24.17
C GLU A 24 2.23 -6.22 23.34
N LYS A 25 2.17 -5.73 22.10
CA LYS A 25 1.03 -5.95 21.21
C LYS A 25 1.48 -6.05 19.77
N LEU A 26 0.87 -6.97 19.03
CA LEU A 26 1.02 -7.05 17.58
C LEU A 26 -0.33 -7.38 16.95
N GLU A 27 -0.79 -6.49 16.08
CA GLU A 27 -2.05 -6.62 15.37
C GLU A 27 -1.83 -6.55 13.86
N THR A 28 -2.70 -7.25 13.14
CA THR A 28 -2.78 -7.16 11.69
C THR A 28 -4.18 -6.78 11.29
N PHE A 29 -4.31 -5.86 10.35
CA PHE A 29 -5.59 -5.52 9.76
C PHE A 29 -5.41 -5.28 8.26
N LYS A 30 -6.53 -5.26 7.56
CA LYS A 30 -6.56 -4.94 6.14
C LYS A 30 -7.22 -3.60 5.92
N SER A 31 -6.78 -2.88 4.91
CA SER A 31 -7.44 -1.67 4.45
C SER A 31 -7.40 -1.63 2.92
N ARG A 32 -8.50 -1.20 2.31
CA ARG A 32 -8.64 -1.14 0.86
C ARG A 32 -7.66 -0.13 0.28
N TRP A 33 -7.21 -0.37 -0.94
CA TRP A 33 -6.26 0.52 -1.63
C TRP A 33 -6.80 1.95 -1.85
N ASP A 34 -8.11 2.12 -1.76
CA ASP A 34 -8.86 3.35 -1.98
C ASP A 34 -9.52 3.91 -0.69
N ASP A 35 -9.20 3.36 0.49
CA ASP A 35 -9.81 3.82 1.76
C ASP A 35 -9.55 5.31 2.06
N GLY A 36 -8.44 5.86 1.56
CA GLY A 36 -8.09 7.27 1.71
C GLY A 36 -9.00 8.25 0.96
N LEU A 37 -9.96 7.76 0.16
CA LEU A 37 -10.98 8.59 -0.50
C LEU A 37 -12.20 8.91 0.39
N LYS A 38 -12.29 8.31 1.57
CA LYS A 38 -13.39 8.56 2.52
C LYS A 38 -13.20 9.95 3.15
N GLU A 39 -13.74 11.00 2.52
CA GLU A 39 -13.61 12.38 3.03
C GLU A 39 -14.48 12.66 4.27
N ASN A 40 -15.58 11.95 4.48
CA ASN A 40 -16.45 12.15 5.65
C ASN A 40 -16.91 10.78 6.15
N GLY A 41 -16.64 10.47 7.42
CA GLY A 41 -16.70 9.13 8.03
C GLY A 41 -18.04 8.37 8.02
N ASN A 42 -18.99 8.69 7.13
CA ASN A 42 -20.25 7.98 6.97
C ASN A 42 -20.45 7.57 5.51
N GLY A 43 -20.46 6.26 5.27
CA GLY A 43 -21.15 5.65 4.13
C GLY A 43 -20.26 5.22 2.97
N ASP A 44 -20.58 4.04 2.44
CA ASP A 44 -20.13 3.51 1.15
C ASP A 44 -20.48 4.51 0.04
N PHE A 45 -19.60 5.47 -0.23
CA PHE A 45 -19.56 6.04 -1.56
C PHE A 45 -18.98 4.95 -2.45
N VAL A 46 -19.83 4.30 -3.25
CA VAL A 46 -19.41 3.58 -4.45
C VAL A 46 -18.87 4.64 -5.40
N LEU A 47 -17.65 5.10 -5.13
CA LEU A 47 -16.94 6.03 -5.99
C LEU A 47 -16.73 5.33 -7.33
N ASP A 48 -16.91 6.09 -8.40
CA ASP A 48 -16.66 5.64 -9.75
C ASP A 48 -15.28 4.94 -9.84
N THR A 49 -15.24 3.77 -10.49
CA THR A 49 -14.04 2.94 -10.60
C THR A 49 -12.86 3.72 -11.15
N ASN A 50 -13.10 4.65 -12.08
CA ASN A 50 -12.06 5.49 -12.65
C ASN A 50 -11.56 6.57 -11.66
N VAL A 51 -12.41 7.12 -10.79
CA VAL A 51 -11.97 7.97 -9.65
C VAL A 51 -11.07 7.19 -8.70
N ARG A 52 -11.49 5.97 -8.31
CA ARG A 52 -10.73 5.09 -7.40
C ARG A 52 -9.38 4.68 -8.01
N ALA A 53 -9.39 4.26 -9.27
CA ALA A 53 -8.16 3.90 -10.00
C ALA A 53 -7.21 5.09 -10.19
N LYS A 54 -7.74 6.29 -10.44
CA LYS A 54 -6.93 7.52 -10.55
C LYS A 54 -6.27 7.87 -9.22
N PHE A 55 -6.99 7.75 -8.11
CA PHE A 55 -6.43 7.93 -6.77
C PHE A 55 -5.28 6.97 -6.50
N ILE A 56 -5.50 5.67 -6.78
CA ILE A 56 -4.49 4.63 -6.62
C ILE A 56 -3.26 4.90 -7.48
N ALA A 57 -3.45 5.16 -8.77
CA ALA A 57 -2.35 5.47 -9.69
C ALA A 57 -1.53 6.67 -9.24
N LYS A 58 -2.18 7.69 -8.64
CA LYS A 58 -1.50 8.90 -8.15
C LYS A 58 -0.55 8.61 -6.99
N TYR A 59 -0.98 7.92 -5.94
CA TYR A 59 -0.08 7.65 -4.80
C TYR A 59 0.98 6.59 -5.16
N VAL A 60 0.65 5.64 -6.05
CA VAL A 60 1.65 4.70 -6.57
C VAL A 60 2.69 5.46 -7.38
N ARG A 61 2.29 6.40 -8.25
CA ARG A 61 3.23 7.28 -8.97
C ARG A 61 4.16 8.02 -8.03
N ALA A 62 3.60 8.71 -7.03
CA ALA A 62 4.38 9.47 -6.07
C ALA A 62 5.46 8.62 -5.34
N THR A 63 5.20 7.34 -5.06
CA THR A 63 6.13 6.45 -4.35
C THR A 63 7.10 5.70 -5.26
N THR A 64 6.81 5.59 -6.56
CA THR A 64 7.54 4.72 -7.49
C THR A 64 8.26 5.46 -8.61
N GLU A 65 7.77 6.62 -9.03
CA GLU A 65 8.33 7.40 -10.13
C GLU A 65 9.83 7.68 -9.98
N PRO A 66 10.37 8.13 -8.82
CA PRO A 66 11.80 8.37 -8.69
C PRO A 66 12.67 7.15 -9.03
N PHE A 67 12.22 5.95 -8.62
CA PHE A 67 12.93 4.70 -8.92
C PHE A 67 12.80 4.30 -10.39
N MET A 68 11.64 4.55 -11.00
CA MET A 68 11.41 4.25 -12.41
C MET A 68 12.23 5.20 -13.28
N THR A 69 12.24 6.50 -12.97
CA THR A 69 13.06 7.50 -13.66
C THR A 69 14.54 7.20 -13.54
N ALA A 70 15.03 6.87 -12.34
CA ALA A 70 16.44 6.52 -12.14
C ALA A 70 16.89 5.30 -12.96
N ARG A 71 15.98 4.35 -13.25
CA ARG A 71 16.30 3.12 -13.98
C ARG A 71 16.03 3.21 -15.49
N PHE A 72 14.99 3.93 -15.89
CA PHE A 72 14.44 3.90 -17.25
C PHE A 72 14.40 5.27 -17.94
N GLY A 73 14.73 6.36 -17.22
CA GLY A 73 14.60 7.73 -17.69
C GLY A 73 13.17 8.28 -17.61
N GLU A 74 13.02 9.58 -17.86
CA GLU A 74 11.74 10.30 -17.75
C GLU A 74 10.77 9.99 -18.89
N GLY A 75 11.30 9.66 -20.08
CA GLY A 75 10.51 9.56 -21.32
C GLY A 75 9.40 8.50 -21.31
N ILE A 76 9.45 7.52 -20.40
CA ILE A 76 8.42 6.47 -20.30
C ILE A 76 7.37 6.73 -19.22
N ILE A 77 7.63 7.67 -18.31
CA ILE A 77 6.87 7.80 -17.07
C ILE A 77 5.44 8.27 -17.33
N ASP A 78 5.30 9.29 -18.17
CA ASP A 78 3.98 9.87 -18.47
C ASP A 78 3.09 8.93 -19.30
N GLU A 79 3.67 8.00 -20.04
CA GLU A 79 2.92 6.95 -20.74
C GLU A 79 2.59 5.74 -19.84
N LEU A 80 3.43 5.45 -18.84
CA LEU A 80 3.30 4.29 -17.97
C LEU A 80 2.11 4.41 -17.04
N PHE A 81 1.95 5.55 -16.36
CA PHE A 81 0.93 5.70 -15.32
C PHE A 81 -0.52 5.71 -15.81
N PRO A 82 -0.85 6.24 -17.01
CA PRO A 82 -2.17 6.06 -17.61
C PRO A 82 -2.49 4.58 -17.88
N LYS A 83 -1.52 3.80 -18.39
CA LYS A 83 -1.68 2.35 -18.60
C LYS A 83 -1.88 1.61 -17.27
N TYR A 84 -1.10 1.99 -16.25
CA TYR A 84 -1.25 1.46 -14.88
C TYR A 84 -2.64 1.75 -14.31
N ARG A 85 -3.13 3.00 -14.41
CA ARG A 85 -4.48 3.38 -13.98
C ARG A 85 -5.55 2.52 -14.63
N ASN A 86 -5.48 2.32 -15.95
CA ASN A 86 -6.46 1.51 -16.66
C ASN A 86 -6.45 0.04 -16.16
N LYS A 87 -5.27 -0.53 -15.92
CA LYS A 87 -5.15 -1.87 -15.33
C LYS A 87 -5.71 -1.95 -13.91
N VAL A 88 -5.52 -0.92 -13.09
CA VAL A 88 -6.14 -0.85 -11.77
C VAL A 88 -7.65 -0.77 -11.87
N ALA A 89 -8.20 0.00 -12.81
CA ALA A 89 -9.64 0.08 -13.04
C ALA A 89 -10.24 -1.29 -13.39
N GLU A 90 -9.64 -2.00 -14.35
CA GLU A 90 -10.02 -3.38 -14.71
C GLU A 90 -10.01 -4.30 -13.47
N LEU A 91 -8.93 -4.29 -12.68
CA LEU A 91 -8.81 -5.12 -11.48
C LEU A 91 -9.85 -4.80 -10.40
N LEU A 92 -10.23 -3.52 -10.26
CA LEU A 92 -11.20 -3.09 -9.26
C LEU A 92 -12.64 -3.57 -9.57
N GLU A 93 -12.92 -3.94 -10.82
CA GLU A 93 -14.20 -4.56 -11.21
C GLU A 93 -14.24 -6.05 -10.86
N GLU A 94 -13.08 -6.69 -10.75
CA GLU A 94 -12.97 -8.13 -10.50
C GLU A 94 -12.74 -8.47 -9.02
N VAL A 95 -11.94 -7.66 -8.30
CA VAL A 95 -11.47 -7.97 -6.95
C VAL A 95 -11.43 -6.77 -6.01
N ILE A 96 -11.56 -7.05 -4.72
CA ILE A 96 -11.28 -6.08 -3.66
C ILE A 96 -9.77 -6.02 -3.44
N LEU A 97 -9.16 -4.89 -3.78
CA LEU A 97 -7.74 -4.65 -3.55
C LEU A 97 -7.49 -4.15 -2.12
N GLU A 98 -6.70 -4.89 -1.35
CA GLU A 98 -6.39 -4.59 0.05
C GLU A 98 -4.89 -4.56 0.33
N HIS A 99 -4.47 -3.67 1.23
CA HIS A 99 -3.18 -3.69 1.89
C HIS A 99 -3.32 -4.42 3.22
N ALA A 100 -2.33 -5.25 3.54
CA ALA A 100 -2.19 -5.81 4.88
C ALA A 100 -1.24 -4.93 5.69
N TYR A 101 -1.71 -4.45 6.83
CA TYR A 101 -0.94 -3.65 7.77
C TYR A 101 -0.59 -4.48 9.00
N LEU A 102 0.58 -4.21 9.55
CA LEU A 102 1.03 -4.75 10.83
C LEU A 102 1.35 -3.56 11.74
N VAL A 103 0.71 -3.52 12.91
CA VAL A 103 0.95 -2.52 13.94
C VAL A 103 1.45 -3.22 15.18
N MET A 104 2.50 -2.66 15.78
CA MET A 104 3.14 -3.22 16.94
C MET A 104 3.36 -2.14 18.00
N PHE A 105 3.13 -2.51 19.25
CA PHE A 105 3.50 -1.74 20.41
C PHE A 105 4.61 -2.49 21.14
N MET A 106 5.73 -1.81 21.36
CA MET A 106 6.93 -2.39 21.94
C MET A 106 7.55 -1.42 22.93
N THR A 107 8.12 -1.97 23.99
CA THR A 107 8.87 -1.23 25.01
C THR A 107 10.32 -1.68 24.98
N LYS A 108 11.24 -0.75 25.25
CA LYS A 108 12.66 -1.11 25.42
C LYS A 108 12.78 -1.91 26.73
N LYS A 109 13.55 -3.00 26.71
CA LYS A 109 13.91 -3.72 27.93
C LYS A 109 14.86 -2.92 28.81
#